data_AF-A0A3E1YFQ6-F1
#
_entry.id   AF-A0A3E1YFQ6-F1
#
_cell.length_a   1.000
_cell.length_b   1.000
_cell.length_c   1.000
_cell.angle_alpha   90.00
_cell.angle_beta   90.00
_cell.angle_gamma   90.00
#
_symmetry.space_group_name_H-M   'P 1'
#
loop_
_entity.id
_entity.type
_entity.pdbx_description
1 polymer ?
#
loop_
_entity_poly.entity_id
_entity_poly.type
_entity_poly.pdbx_seq_one_letter_code
_entity_poly.pdbx_strand_id
1 'polypeptide(L)'
;MKYTMGNDAVVQHPQNHPYPMERPGFDAARFIENTNSSLIQPQCDCKALAPASGSCTCGHGGTKQFIYVSGDIIPRFPSLSLENEFYQVAVTDPVDLHLPFSLIAFKYLREPRNLYIARELNWIFQVYGFLDMYAIKVTTNRQLSELIESLAPRPNEMVYDILIGEKMPGYLKVRSSQQLQYVMIKQLYEISATDYVKGIIKAIQKSGLVDARTDNDLSEQAADIFSNALQLIKKNGDDEKSRAMNFIVLRYMDFYLETWALQYKNKDAFQLQRVSENPVEVYGQMKIVTIIFTYQSKVSAATVHYSVTVDVSTEFPFIVVPWAKYYSGY
;
A
#
# COMPACT_ATOMS: atom_id res chain seq x y z
N MET A 1 20.44 3.56 -52.90
CA MET A 1 20.00 2.48 -52.00
C MET A 1 19.51 3.12 -50.70
N LYS A 2 18.21 2.98 -50.41
CA LYS A 2 17.54 3.57 -49.25
C LYS A 2 17.76 2.68 -48.02
N TYR A 3 18.13 3.28 -46.90
CA TYR A 3 18.07 2.63 -45.58
C TYR A 3 16.62 2.66 -45.08
N THR A 4 16.07 1.49 -44.72
CA THR A 4 14.81 1.35 -44.00
C THR A 4 15.11 0.84 -42.59
N MET A 5 14.69 1.62 -41.60
CA MET A 5 14.69 1.26 -40.18
C MET A 5 13.73 0.10 -39.93
N GLY A 6 14.19 -0.93 -39.23
CA GLY A 6 13.35 -1.97 -38.63
C GLY A 6 12.84 -1.50 -37.27
N ASN A 7 11.54 -1.37 -37.14
CA ASN A 7 10.83 -1.15 -35.88
C ASN A 7 10.80 -2.46 -35.08
N ASP A 8 11.62 -2.57 -34.04
CA ASP A 8 11.37 -3.55 -32.98
C ASP A 8 10.42 -2.92 -31.96
N ALA A 9 9.19 -3.41 -31.99
CA ALA A 9 8.12 -3.03 -31.10
C ALA A 9 8.44 -3.48 -29.67
N VAL A 10 8.69 -2.53 -28.79
CA VAL A 10 8.62 -2.71 -27.34
C VAL A 10 7.17 -3.06 -27.00
N VAL A 11 6.95 -4.31 -26.58
CA VAL A 11 5.67 -4.76 -26.02
C VAL A 11 5.49 -4.06 -24.68
N GLN A 12 4.86 -2.90 -24.70
CA GLN A 12 4.31 -2.26 -23.51
C GLN A 12 3.16 -3.13 -23.01
N HIS A 13 3.31 -3.72 -21.82
CA HIS A 13 2.17 -4.30 -21.10
C HIS A 13 1.26 -3.14 -20.65
N PRO A 14 0.01 -3.06 -21.13
CA PRO A 14 -0.92 -2.05 -20.67
C PRO A 14 -1.51 -2.52 -19.33
N GLN A 15 -1.08 -1.94 -18.21
CA GLN A 15 -1.86 -2.00 -16.98
C GLN A 15 -3.05 -1.05 -17.06
N ASN A 16 -3.95 -1.33 -18.00
CA ASN A 16 -5.31 -0.80 -17.99
C ASN A 16 -6.17 -1.79 -17.22
N HIS A 17 -6.46 -1.52 -15.94
CA HIS A 17 -7.60 -2.15 -15.28
C HIS A 17 -8.88 -1.68 -15.99
N PRO A 18 -9.68 -2.58 -16.62
CA PRO A 18 -10.78 -2.16 -17.50
C PRO A 18 -12.14 -2.11 -16.79
N TYR A 19 -12.21 -2.21 -15.46
CA TYR A 19 -13.49 -2.23 -14.76
C TYR A 19 -13.82 -0.86 -14.14
N PRO A 20 -14.88 -0.17 -14.58
CA PRO A 20 -15.51 0.83 -13.73
C PRO A 20 -16.01 0.08 -12.49
N MET A 21 -15.49 0.40 -11.31
CA MET A 21 -16.14 -0.05 -10.07
C MET A 21 -17.50 0.64 -10.01
N GLU A 22 -18.54 -0.06 -10.45
CA GLU A 22 -19.88 0.19 -9.95
C GLU A 22 -19.79 0.12 -8.43
N ARG A 23 -20.43 1.08 -7.75
CA ARG A 23 -20.51 1.10 -6.28
C ARG A 23 -21.00 -0.29 -5.85
N PRO A 24 -20.24 -1.08 -5.08
CA PRO A 24 -20.80 -2.31 -4.54
C PRO A 24 -21.97 -1.90 -3.67
N GLY A 25 -23.19 -2.19 -4.15
CA GLY A 25 -24.38 -2.09 -3.31
C GLY A 25 -24.15 -3.01 -2.14
N PHE A 26 -24.23 -2.48 -0.92
CA PHE A 26 -24.22 -3.30 0.28
C PHE A 26 -25.46 -4.20 0.23
N ASP A 27 -25.26 -5.46 -0.15
CA ASP A 27 -26.31 -6.47 -0.13
C ASP A 27 -26.56 -6.90 1.32
N ALA A 28 -27.41 -6.13 2.00
CA ALA A 28 -27.81 -6.42 3.37
C ALA A 28 -28.39 -7.83 3.53
N ALA A 29 -28.96 -8.43 2.47
CA ALA A 29 -29.52 -9.77 2.52
C ALA A 29 -28.42 -10.85 2.66
N ARG A 30 -27.30 -10.72 1.93
CA ARG A 30 -26.14 -11.62 2.07
C ARG A 30 -25.41 -11.48 3.41
N PHE A 31 -25.39 -10.29 4.01
CA PHE A 31 -24.81 -10.10 5.33
C PHE A 31 -25.64 -10.81 6.42
N ILE A 32 -26.96 -10.88 6.27
CA ILE A 32 -27.85 -11.57 7.20
C ILE A 32 -27.81 -13.10 7.01
N GLU A 33 -27.67 -13.61 5.78
CA GLU A 33 -27.56 -15.08 5.55
C GLU A 33 -26.37 -15.73 6.27
N ASN A 34 -25.27 -15.01 6.47
CA ASN A 34 -24.10 -15.50 7.22
C ASN A 34 -24.26 -15.45 8.75
N THR A 35 -25.40 -15.00 9.27
CA THR A 35 -25.71 -15.05 10.71
C THR A 35 -26.46 -16.31 11.14
N ASN A 36 -26.86 -17.18 10.20
CA ASN A 36 -27.42 -18.49 10.50
C ASN A 36 -26.32 -19.48 10.94
N SER A 37 -26.01 -19.39 12.22
CA SER A 37 -25.00 -20.14 12.97
C SER A 37 -25.34 -21.62 13.23
N SER A 38 -25.98 -22.34 12.29
CA SER A 38 -26.46 -23.71 12.57
C SER A 38 -25.73 -24.88 11.89
N LEU A 39 -24.67 -24.71 11.08
CA LEU A 39 -24.06 -25.87 10.38
C LEU A 39 -22.52 -25.87 10.22
N ILE A 40 -21.76 -25.24 11.10
CA ILE A 40 -20.31 -25.51 11.18
C ILE A 40 -19.96 -25.88 12.62
N GLN A 41 -19.97 -27.18 12.93
CA GLN A 41 -19.34 -27.67 14.16
C GLN A 41 -17.82 -27.71 13.95
N PRO A 42 -17.02 -27.04 14.79
CA PRO A 42 -15.58 -27.21 14.76
C PRO A 42 -15.23 -28.65 15.19
N GLN A 43 -14.55 -29.40 14.32
CA GLN A 43 -14.00 -30.70 14.67
C GLN A 43 -12.80 -30.52 15.62
N CYS A 44 -13.07 -30.51 16.93
CA CYS A 44 -12.04 -30.78 17.93
C CYS A 44 -12.00 -32.29 18.19
N ASP A 45 -11.04 -32.99 17.57
CA ASP A 45 -10.79 -34.42 17.85
C ASP A 45 -10.02 -34.55 19.17
N CYS A 46 -10.73 -34.46 20.30
CA CYS A 46 -10.19 -34.78 21.61
C CYS A 46 -10.28 -36.30 21.82
N LYS A 47 -9.33 -37.06 21.27
CA LYS A 47 -9.17 -38.47 21.66
C LYS A 47 -8.66 -38.56 23.09
N ALA A 48 -9.60 -38.82 23.99
CA ALA A 48 -9.38 -39.07 25.40
C ALA A 48 -8.55 -40.34 25.62
N LEU A 49 -7.45 -40.21 26.37
CA LEU A 49 -6.93 -41.26 27.25
C LEU A 49 -6.20 -40.59 28.43
N ALA A 50 -6.84 -40.72 29.61
CA ALA A 50 -6.35 -40.55 30.97
C ALA A 50 -6.29 -39.13 31.60
N PRO A 51 -6.45 -39.04 32.94
CA PRO A 51 -7.11 -37.92 33.61
C PRO A 51 -6.13 -37.05 34.41
N ALA A 52 -6.15 -35.73 34.18
CA ALA A 52 -5.97 -34.68 35.19
C ALA A 52 -5.76 -33.33 34.47
N SER A 53 -6.66 -32.38 34.73
CA SER A 53 -6.43 -30.93 34.58
C SER A 53 -5.84 -30.42 33.25
N GLY A 54 -6.31 -30.91 32.11
CA GLY A 54 -6.00 -30.34 30.80
C GLY A 54 -7.10 -29.38 30.36
N SER A 55 -6.92 -28.09 30.59
CA SER A 55 -7.69 -27.04 29.89
C SER A 55 -7.53 -27.26 28.39
N CYS A 56 -8.58 -27.74 27.72
CA CYS A 56 -8.66 -27.74 26.27
C CYS A 56 -8.69 -26.29 25.79
N THR A 57 -7.54 -25.65 25.64
CA THR A 57 -7.42 -24.44 24.84
C THR A 57 -7.47 -24.89 23.39
N CYS A 58 -8.64 -24.80 22.76
CA CYS A 58 -8.66 -24.59 21.33
C CYS A 58 -7.83 -23.33 21.09
N GLY A 59 -6.62 -23.51 20.54
CA GLY A 59 -5.73 -22.41 20.24
C GLY A 59 -6.49 -21.43 19.37
N HIS A 60 -6.94 -20.33 19.98
CA HIS A 60 -7.37 -19.16 19.24
C HIS A 60 -6.18 -18.80 18.39
N GLY A 61 -6.27 -19.05 17.07
CA GLY A 61 -5.25 -18.61 16.13
C GLY A 61 -4.97 -17.15 16.45
N GLY A 62 -3.72 -16.84 16.77
CA GLY A 62 -3.33 -15.50 17.17
C GLY A 62 -3.93 -14.49 16.20
N THR A 63 -4.48 -13.39 16.72
CA THR A 63 -5.11 -12.36 15.89
C THR A 63 -4.12 -11.93 14.83
N LYS A 64 -4.39 -12.28 13.56
CA LYS A 64 -3.52 -11.97 12.45
C LYS A 64 -3.32 -10.46 12.40
N GLN A 65 -2.07 -10.03 12.33
CA GLN A 65 -1.72 -8.63 12.20
C GLN A 65 -1.37 -8.36 10.74
N PHE A 66 -2.04 -7.41 10.13
CA PHE A 66 -1.80 -7.02 8.75
C PHE A 66 -1.07 -5.69 8.69
N ILE A 67 -0.41 -5.42 7.57
CA ILE A 67 0.24 -4.15 7.29
C ILE A 67 -0.25 -3.56 5.97
N TYR A 68 -0.25 -2.24 5.89
CA TYR A 68 -0.48 -1.48 4.68
C TYR A 68 0.44 -0.26 4.74
N VAL A 69 1.54 -0.26 4.00
CA VAL A 69 2.62 0.74 4.17
C VAL A 69 3.24 1.12 2.81
N SER A 70 3.68 2.36 2.70
CA SER A 70 4.46 2.87 1.56
C SER A 70 5.93 3.06 1.95
N GLY A 71 6.84 2.80 1.03
CA GLY A 71 8.28 2.88 1.28
C GLY A 71 9.09 2.42 0.08
N ASP A 72 10.31 1.97 0.35
CA ASP A 72 11.27 1.52 -0.64
C ASP A 72 11.76 0.11 -0.30
N ILE A 73 11.98 -0.72 -1.32
CA ILE A 73 12.53 -2.06 -1.14
C ILE A 73 14.06 -2.04 -1.32
N ILE A 74 14.77 -2.62 -0.34
CA ILE A 74 16.23 -2.65 -0.33
C ILE A 74 16.72 -4.10 -0.16
N PRO A 75 17.48 -4.64 -1.13
CA PRO A 75 18.14 -5.92 -0.97
C PRO A 75 19.39 -5.77 -0.09
N ARG A 76 19.58 -6.72 0.84
CA ARG A 76 20.81 -6.83 1.64
C ARG A 76 21.36 -8.25 1.60
N PHE A 77 22.68 -8.34 1.60
CA PHE A 77 23.38 -9.62 1.69
C PHE A 77 23.35 -10.14 3.14
N PRO A 78 22.88 -11.38 3.39
CA PRO A 78 22.94 -12.00 4.71
C PRO A 78 24.36 -12.44 5.10
N SER A 79 25.22 -12.72 4.12
CA SER A 79 26.58 -13.22 4.33
C SER A 79 27.55 -12.70 3.27
N LEU A 80 28.84 -12.62 3.63
CA LEU A 80 29.92 -12.25 2.73
C LEU A 80 30.07 -13.26 1.57
N SER A 81 29.71 -14.52 1.78
CA SER A 81 29.76 -15.54 0.71
C SER A 81 28.79 -15.21 -0.41
N LEU A 82 27.57 -14.78 -0.09
CA LEU A 82 26.57 -14.41 -1.10
C LEU A 82 26.93 -13.10 -1.79
N GLU A 83 27.51 -12.16 -1.04
CA GLU A 83 28.04 -10.91 -1.59
C GLU A 83 29.15 -11.17 -2.63
N ASN A 84 30.10 -12.04 -2.30
CA ASN A 84 31.16 -12.43 -3.23
C ASN A 84 30.61 -13.14 -4.48
N GLU A 85 29.63 -14.04 -4.32
CA GLU A 85 28.98 -14.70 -5.45
C GLU A 85 28.32 -13.69 -6.39
N PHE A 86 27.58 -12.72 -5.83
CA PHE A 86 26.99 -11.64 -6.61
C PHE A 86 28.03 -10.84 -7.39
N TYR A 87 29.14 -10.46 -6.74
CA TYR A 87 30.20 -9.71 -7.42
C TYR A 87 30.96 -10.55 -8.45
N GLN A 88 31.11 -11.87 -8.28
CA GLN A 88 31.71 -12.72 -9.32
C GLN A 88 30.88 -12.73 -10.60
N VAL A 89 29.55 -12.66 -10.48
CA VAL A 89 28.64 -12.55 -11.62
C VAL A 89 28.63 -11.12 -12.18
N ALA A 90 28.52 -10.11 -11.31
CA ALA A 90 28.33 -8.72 -11.69
C ALA A 90 29.59 -8.01 -12.22
N VAL A 91 30.79 -8.33 -11.70
CA VAL A 91 32.05 -7.63 -12.02
C VAL A 91 32.68 -8.11 -13.35
N THR A 92 31.94 -8.89 -14.14
CA THR A 92 32.41 -9.31 -15.47
C THR A 92 32.53 -8.10 -16.43
N ASP A 93 31.71 -7.06 -16.25
CA ASP A 93 31.74 -5.87 -17.10
C ASP A 93 32.47 -4.68 -16.44
N PRO A 94 33.56 -4.15 -17.05
CA PRO A 94 34.29 -3.01 -16.49
C PRO A 94 33.47 -1.70 -16.49
N VAL A 95 32.36 -1.64 -17.23
CA VAL A 95 31.45 -0.48 -17.29
C VAL A 95 30.64 -0.34 -16.00
N ASP A 96 30.39 -1.45 -15.30
CA ASP A 96 29.48 -1.49 -14.15
C ASP A 96 30.18 -1.16 -12.83
N LEU A 97 31.52 -1.09 -12.81
CA LEU A 97 32.33 -0.88 -11.60
C LEU A 97 32.03 0.45 -10.88
N HIS A 98 31.54 1.44 -11.62
CA HIS A 98 31.25 2.79 -11.12
C HIS A 98 29.75 3.05 -10.93
N LEU A 99 28.89 2.07 -11.21
CA LEU A 99 27.45 2.25 -11.07
C LEU A 99 27.01 2.05 -9.60
N PRO A 100 25.97 2.77 -9.15
CA PRO A 100 25.38 2.52 -7.84
C PRO A 100 24.82 1.10 -7.77
N PHE A 101 24.89 0.51 -6.56
CA PHE A 101 24.49 -0.87 -6.32
C PHE A 101 23.08 -1.22 -6.79
N SER A 102 22.11 -0.30 -6.66
CA SER A 102 20.72 -0.53 -7.11
C SER A 102 20.63 -0.86 -8.60
N LEU A 103 21.41 -0.19 -9.45
CA LEU A 103 21.41 -0.42 -10.90
C LEU A 103 22.03 -1.76 -11.25
N ILE A 104 23.15 -2.09 -10.59
CA ILE A 104 23.83 -3.36 -10.76
C ILE A 104 22.93 -4.50 -10.29
N ALA A 105 22.32 -4.35 -9.11
CA ALA A 105 21.38 -5.31 -8.54
C ALA A 105 20.20 -5.56 -9.48
N PHE A 106 19.56 -4.51 -10.00
CA PHE A 106 18.47 -4.67 -10.97
C PHE A 106 18.92 -5.41 -12.24
N LYS A 107 20.04 -4.99 -12.86
CA LYS A 107 20.56 -5.59 -14.10
C LYS A 107 20.79 -7.10 -13.93
N TYR A 108 21.53 -7.49 -12.89
CA TYR A 108 21.97 -8.88 -12.74
C TYR A 108 20.96 -9.79 -12.05
N LEU A 109 20.19 -9.29 -11.06
CA LEU A 109 19.21 -10.13 -10.35
C LEU A 109 17.99 -10.45 -11.23
N ARG A 110 17.68 -9.62 -12.22
CA ARG A 110 16.59 -9.86 -13.18
C ARG A 110 16.87 -11.04 -14.12
N GLU A 111 18.14 -11.40 -14.30
CA GLU A 111 18.51 -12.52 -15.17
C GLU A 111 18.04 -13.86 -14.57
N PRO A 112 17.36 -14.72 -15.35
CA PRO A 112 16.88 -16.01 -14.86
C PRO A 112 17.96 -16.91 -14.24
N ARG A 113 19.21 -16.79 -14.71
CA ARG A 113 20.36 -17.56 -14.22
C ARG A 113 20.77 -17.17 -12.79
N ASN A 114 20.52 -15.94 -12.38
CA ASN A 114 20.98 -15.36 -11.11
C ASN A 114 19.86 -15.29 -10.06
N LEU A 115 18.66 -15.78 -10.38
CA LEU A 115 17.51 -15.76 -9.46
C LEU A 115 17.78 -16.51 -8.14
N TYR A 116 18.71 -17.46 -8.12
CA TYR A 116 19.11 -18.13 -6.88
C TYR A 116 19.75 -17.15 -5.89
N ILE A 117 20.52 -16.16 -6.37
CA ILE A 117 21.09 -15.10 -5.52
C ILE A 117 19.95 -14.26 -4.95
N ALA A 118 19.03 -13.83 -5.81
CA ALA A 118 17.88 -13.01 -5.41
C ALA A 118 17.00 -13.68 -4.34
N ARG A 119 16.87 -15.01 -4.38
CA ARG A 119 16.12 -15.79 -3.36
C ARG A 119 16.80 -15.79 -1.99
N GLU A 120 18.13 -15.78 -1.95
CA GLU A 120 18.91 -15.83 -0.71
C GLU A 120 19.17 -14.44 -0.12
N LEU A 121 18.79 -13.35 -0.80
CA LEU A 121 18.90 -12.00 -0.27
C LEU A 121 17.89 -11.74 0.85
N ASN A 122 18.32 -10.94 1.82
CA ASN A 122 17.42 -10.35 2.80
C ASN A 122 16.76 -9.11 2.18
N TRP A 123 15.50 -9.25 1.80
CA TRP A 123 14.68 -8.14 1.30
C TRP A 123 14.15 -7.32 2.46
N ILE A 124 14.44 -6.03 2.48
CA ILE A 124 14.01 -5.10 3.54
C ILE A 124 13.04 -4.11 2.95
N PHE A 125 11.96 -3.84 3.67
CA PHE A 125 11.10 -2.71 3.41
C PHE A 125 11.52 -1.53 4.30
N GLN A 126 11.99 -0.47 3.66
CA GLN A 126 12.43 0.75 4.30
C GLN A 126 11.33 1.82 4.21
N VAL A 127 11.06 2.48 5.33
CA VAL A 127 10.11 3.59 5.40
C VAL A 127 10.89 4.88 5.60
N TYR A 128 10.38 6.00 5.08
CA TYR A 128 11.03 7.32 5.14
C TYR A 128 12.40 7.44 4.45
N GLY A 129 12.78 6.47 3.62
CA GLY A 129 14.08 6.45 2.93
C GLY A 129 15.30 6.21 3.84
N PHE A 130 15.11 5.86 5.11
CA PHE A 130 16.23 5.49 6.01
C PHE A 130 15.88 4.48 7.11
N LEU A 131 14.59 4.27 7.41
CA LEU A 131 14.18 3.44 8.53
C LEU A 131 13.80 2.03 8.05
N ASP A 132 14.71 1.08 8.23
CA ASP A 132 14.46 -0.34 7.97
C ASP A 132 13.37 -0.86 8.93
N MET A 133 12.18 -1.16 8.41
CA MET A 133 11.00 -1.51 9.23
C MET A 133 10.71 -3.00 9.21
N TYR A 134 10.65 -3.60 8.01
CA TYR A 134 10.21 -4.97 7.84
C TYR A 134 11.21 -5.79 7.04
N ALA A 135 11.35 -7.06 7.39
CA ALA A 135 12.00 -8.05 6.54
C ALA A 135 10.94 -8.80 5.73
N ILE A 136 11.15 -8.91 4.43
CA ILE A 136 10.24 -9.56 3.50
C ILE A 136 10.72 -10.98 3.26
N LYS A 137 9.84 -11.96 3.48
CA LYS A 137 10.10 -13.34 3.09
C LYS A 137 9.49 -13.63 1.72
N VAL A 138 10.32 -13.98 0.76
CA VAL A 138 9.89 -14.41 -0.57
C VAL A 138 9.37 -15.84 -0.48
N THR A 139 8.15 -16.08 -0.96
CA THR A 139 7.58 -17.44 -1.02
C THR A 139 7.36 -17.96 -2.42
N THR A 140 7.22 -17.07 -3.41
CA THR A 140 6.95 -17.43 -4.79
C THR A 140 7.88 -16.70 -5.74
N ASN A 141 8.13 -17.30 -6.91
CA ASN A 141 8.93 -16.65 -7.96
C ASN A 141 8.27 -15.36 -8.47
N ARG A 142 6.94 -15.26 -8.41
CA ARG A 142 6.21 -14.03 -8.78
C ARG A 142 6.53 -12.88 -7.83
N GLN A 143 6.48 -13.11 -6.51
CA GLN A 143 6.88 -12.11 -5.53
C GLN A 143 8.34 -11.71 -5.70
N LEU A 144 9.21 -12.67 -6.04
CA LEU A 144 10.61 -12.38 -6.31
C LEU A 144 10.77 -11.44 -7.51
N SER A 145 10.05 -11.68 -8.61
CA SER A 145 10.08 -10.78 -9.76
C SER A 145 9.53 -9.39 -9.41
N GLU A 146 8.47 -9.30 -8.61
CA GLU A 146 7.91 -8.01 -8.16
C GLU A 146 8.92 -7.23 -7.31
N LEU A 147 9.67 -7.89 -6.42
CA LEU A 147 10.74 -7.28 -5.62
C LEU A 147 11.96 -6.86 -6.44
N ILE A 148 12.27 -7.58 -7.53
CA ILE A 148 13.36 -7.20 -8.42
C ILE A 148 12.95 -6.00 -9.27
N GLU A 149 11.72 -6.00 -9.80
CA GLU A 149 11.22 -4.90 -10.63
C GLU A 149 11.09 -3.58 -9.86
N SER A 150 10.91 -3.61 -8.54
CA SER A 150 10.96 -2.41 -7.70
C SER A 150 12.35 -1.75 -7.61
N LEU A 151 13.41 -2.46 -7.99
CA LEU A 151 14.77 -1.90 -8.07
C LEU A 151 15.05 -1.19 -9.40
N ALA A 152 14.09 -1.17 -10.33
CA ALA A 152 14.30 -0.61 -11.66
C ALA A 152 14.73 0.87 -11.62
N PRO A 153 15.75 1.28 -12.40
CA PRO A 153 16.17 2.68 -12.50
C PRO A 153 15.03 3.60 -12.94
N ARG A 154 14.75 4.62 -12.14
CA ARG A 154 13.79 5.68 -12.49
C ARG A 154 14.34 7.06 -12.13
N PRO A 155 15.26 7.61 -12.93
CA PRO A 155 15.96 8.85 -12.58
C PRO A 155 15.05 10.10 -12.53
N ASN A 156 13.89 10.06 -13.20
CA ASN A 156 13.01 11.22 -13.36
C ASN A 156 11.60 11.02 -12.77
N GLU A 157 11.36 9.91 -12.07
CA GLU A 157 10.03 9.60 -11.54
C GLU A 157 10.09 9.34 -10.03
N MET A 158 9.20 10.01 -9.29
CA MET A 158 8.96 9.68 -7.89
C MET A 158 7.99 8.51 -7.83
N VAL A 159 8.46 7.37 -7.36
CA VAL A 159 7.68 6.15 -7.23
C VAL A 159 7.63 5.75 -5.76
N TYR A 160 6.48 5.23 -5.34
CA TYR A 160 6.26 4.67 -4.02
C TYR A 160 5.92 3.19 -4.13
N ASP A 161 6.69 2.34 -3.45
CA ASP A 161 6.35 0.92 -3.31
C ASP A 161 5.32 0.79 -2.19
N ILE A 162 4.23 0.08 -2.45
CA ILE A 162 3.16 -0.16 -1.49
C ILE A 162 3.11 -1.63 -1.15
N LEU A 163 3.39 -1.92 0.12
CA LEU A 163 3.42 -3.26 0.67
C LEU A 163 2.15 -3.53 1.48
N ILE A 164 1.42 -4.57 1.06
CA ILE A 164 0.30 -5.17 1.80
C ILE A 164 0.71 -6.58 2.20
N GLY A 165 0.64 -6.87 3.50
CA GLY A 165 1.15 -8.14 4.01
C GLY A 165 0.59 -8.54 5.36
N GLU A 166 0.92 -9.76 5.75
CA GLU A 166 0.64 -10.34 7.06
C GLU A 166 1.94 -10.35 7.88
N LYS A 167 1.92 -9.70 9.04
CA LYS A 167 2.98 -9.86 10.04
C LYS A 167 2.87 -11.24 10.62
N MET A 168 4.00 -11.88 10.75
CA MET A 168 4.07 -13.23 11.21
C MET A 168 4.80 -13.33 12.55
N PRO A 169 4.51 -14.34 13.39
CA PRO A 169 5.17 -14.46 14.68
C PRO A 169 6.66 -14.79 14.49
N GLY A 170 7.55 -13.80 14.65
CA GLY A 170 9.00 -13.99 14.58
C GLY A 170 9.76 -12.80 13.99
N TYR A 171 11.09 -12.89 14.05
CA TYR A 171 12.00 -11.87 13.53
C TYR A 171 13.05 -12.50 12.63
N LEU A 172 13.40 -11.82 11.53
CA LEU A 172 14.52 -12.20 10.68
C LEU A 172 15.75 -11.42 11.10
N LYS A 173 16.89 -12.11 11.24
CA LYS A 173 18.18 -11.47 11.45
C LYS A 173 18.68 -10.94 10.11
N VAL A 174 18.64 -9.62 9.96
CA VAL A 174 19.00 -8.94 8.72
C VAL A 174 20.47 -8.54 8.72
N ARG A 175 21.00 -8.14 9.88
CA ARG A 175 22.43 -7.85 10.12
C ARG A 175 22.87 -8.49 11.44
N SER A 176 24.17 -8.48 11.72
CA SER A 176 24.74 -9.05 12.96
C SER A 176 24.05 -8.58 14.24
N SER A 177 23.55 -7.34 14.29
CA SER A 177 22.88 -6.72 15.44
C SER A 177 21.46 -6.22 15.17
N GLN A 178 20.87 -6.52 14.00
CA GLN A 178 19.55 -6.00 13.61
C GLN A 178 18.59 -7.14 13.30
N GLN A 179 17.49 -7.17 14.05
CA GLN A 179 16.37 -8.08 13.85
C GLN A 179 15.16 -7.26 13.41
N LEU A 180 14.52 -7.66 12.31
CA LEU A 180 13.32 -7.01 11.79
C LEU A 180 12.15 -7.96 11.84
N GLN A 181 10.96 -7.40 12.09
CA GLN A 181 9.71 -8.13 12.05
C GLN A 181 9.48 -8.67 10.64
N TYR A 182 9.24 -9.98 10.51
CA TYR A 182 9.05 -10.58 9.20
C TYR A 182 7.60 -10.45 8.72
N VAL A 183 7.46 -10.22 7.41
CA VAL A 183 6.19 -10.00 6.73
C VAL A 183 6.08 -10.92 5.52
N MET A 184 4.90 -11.51 5.35
CA MET A 184 4.50 -12.26 4.18
C MET A 184 3.73 -11.36 3.23
N ILE A 185 4.25 -11.18 2.01
CA ILE A 185 3.61 -10.33 1.00
C ILE A 185 2.28 -10.96 0.58
N LYS A 186 1.21 -10.18 0.62
CA LYS A 186 -0.06 -10.49 -0.04
C LYS A 186 -0.15 -9.76 -1.37
N GLN A 187 0.25 -8.50 -1.38
CA GLN A 187 0.34 -7.69 -2.58
C GLN A 187 1.49 -6.69 -2.45
N LEU A 188 2.28 -6.59 -3.51
CA LEU A 188 3.25 -5.53 -3.72
C LEU A 188 2.88 -4.86 -5.03
N TYR A 189 2.75 -3.54 -5.00
CA TYR A 189 2.52 -2.75 -6.21
C TYR A 189 3.11 -1.37 -6.04
N GLU A 190 3.27 -0.69 -7.16
CA GLU A 190 3.96 0.59 -7.21
C GLU A 190 3.02 1.66 -7.75
N ILE A 191 3.19 2.88 -7.27
CA ILE A 191 2.52 4.05 -7.82
C ILE A 191 3.55 5.10 -8.19
N SER A 192 3.44 5.65 -9.40
CA SER A 192 4.19 6.84 -9.80
C SER A 192 3.38 8.08 -9.44
N ALA A 193 4.04 9.09 -8.88
CA ALA A 193 3.40 10.37 -8.55
C ALA A 193 2.72 10.99 -9.78
N THR A 194 3.35 10.89 -10.95
CA THR A 194 2.83 11.47 -12.20
C THR A 194 1.55 10.76 -12.65
N ASP A 195 1.52 9.43 -12.60
CA ASP A 195 0.35 8.65 -13.00
C ASP A 195 -0.78 8.74 -11.99
N TYR A 196 -0.46 8.83 -10.70
CA TYR A 196 -1.46 9.04 -9.66
C TYR A 196 -2.13 10.41 -9.80
N VAL A 197 -1.36 11.47 -10.05
CA VAL A 197 -1.89 12.82 -10.33
C VAL A 197 -2.75 12.84 -11.59
N LYS A 198 -2.33 12.17 -12.67
CA LYS A 198 -3.18 11.98 -13.86
C LYS A 198 -4.50 11.27 -13.53
N GLY A 199 -4.46 10.27 -12.64
CA GLY A 199 -5.63 9.59 -12.12
C GLY A 199 -6.61 10.53 -11.40
N ILE A 200 -6.08 11.42 -10.55
CA ILE A 200 -6.87 12.45 -9.86
C ILE A 200 -7.52 13.40 -10.87
N ILE A 201 -6.75 13.92 -11.85
CA ILE A 201 -7.27 14.82 -12.89
C ILE A 201 -8.41 14.14 -13.66
N LYS A 202 -8.22 12.87 -14.06
CA LYS A 202 -9.25 12.10 -14.76
C LYS A 202 -10.51 11.90 -13.90
N ALA A 203 -10.35 11.69 -12.59
CA ALA A 203 -11.48 11.58 -11.67
C ALA A 203 -12.26 12.90 -11.57
N ILE A 204 -11.55 14.03 -11.47
CA ILE A 204 -12.15 15.38 -11.46
C ILE A 204 -12.88 15.65 -12.78
N GLN A 205 -12.26 15.38 -13.94
CA GLN A 205 -12.89 15.57 -15.25
C GLN A 205 -14.16 14.71 -15.41
N LYS A 206 -14.12 13.44 -14.97
CA LYS A 206 -15.27 12.53 -15.03
C LYS A 206 -16.43 12.97 -14.14
N SER A 207 -16.15 13.69 -13.05
CA SER A 207 -17.17 14.17 -12.12
C SER A 207 -18.06 15.28 -12.69
N GLY A 208 -17.69 15.87 -13.84
CA GLY A 208 -18.41 16.99 -14.45
C GLY A 208 -18.29 18.29 -13.65
N LEU A 209 -17.35 18.36 -12.70
CA LEU A 209 -17.14 19.53 -11.85
C LEU A 209 -16.32 20.64 -12.52
N VAL A 210 -15.67 20.34 -13.66
CA VAL A 210 -14.82 21.28 -14.39
C VAL A 210 -15.30 21.42 -15.83
N ASP A 211 -15.37 22.66 -16.30
CA ASP A 211 -15.58 22.97 -17.72
C ASP A 211 -14.27 22.74 -18.51
N ALA A 212 -14.36 22.23 -19.74
CA ALA A 212 -13.24 21.83 -20.60
C ALA A 212 -12.19 22.92 -20.95
N ARG A 213 -12.27 24.11 -20.33
CA ARG A 213 -11.39 25.27 -20.59
C ARG A 213 -10.41 25.58 -19.44
N THR A 214 -10.50 24.90 -18.30
CA THR A 214 -9.67 25.17 -17.10
C THR A 214 -8.59 24.10 -16.94
N ASP A 215 -7.74 23.89 -17.93
CA ASP A 215 -6.80 22.75 -17.95
C ASP A 215 -5.43 23.08 -17.34
N ASN A 216 -4.99 24.34 -17.40
CA ASN A 216 -3.62 24.72 -17.04
C ASN A 216 -3.33 24.59 -15.53
N ASP A 217 -4.30 24.89 -14.67
CA ASP A 217 -4.08 24.89 -13.21
C ASP A 217 -4.44 23.54 -12.56
N LEU A 218 -5.22 22.67 -13.23
CA LEU A 218 -5.67 21.39 -12.65
C LEU A 218 -4.51 20.48 -12.26
N SER A 219 -3.47 20.44 -13.09
CA SER A 219 -2.31 19.60 -12.82
C SER A 219 -1.57 20.06 -11.56
N GLU A 220 -1.40 21.36 -11.36
CA GLU A 220 -0.76 21.93 -10.17
C GLU A 220 -1.62 21.69 -8.94
N GLN A 221 -2.92 21.95 -9.02
CA GLN A 221 -3.88 21.72 -7.93
C GLN A 221 -3.93 20.25 -7.49
N ALA A 222 -3.95 19.32 -8.45
CA ALA A 222 -3.94 17.89 -8.14
C ALA A 222 -2.62 17.43 -7.52
N ALA A 223 -1.48 17.96 -8.01
CA ALA A 223 -0.17 17.68 -7.44
C ALA A 223 -0.02 18.23 -6.02
N ASP A 224 -0.56 19.42 -5.74
CA ASP A 224 -0.57 20.03 -4.41
C ASP A 224 -1.39 19.21 -3.41
N ILE A 225 -2.60 18.78 -3.79
CA ILE A 225 -3.41 17.91 -2.92
C ILE A 225 -2.69 16.58 -2.68
N PHE A 226 -2.11 15.99 -3.72
CA PHE A 226 -1.37 14.73 -3.61
C PHE A 226 -0.17 14.84 -2.68
N SER A 227 0.68 15.86 -2.87
CA SER A 227 1.86 16.08 -2.03
C SER A 227 1.50 16.33 -0.56
N ASN A 228 0.43 17.09 -0.29
CA ASN A 228 -0.08 17.30 1.07
C ASN A 228 -0.65 16.01 1.67
N ALA A 229 -1.36 15.21 0.88
CA ALA A 229 -1.90 13.92 1.34
C ALA A 229 -0.80 12.91 1.69
N LEU A 230 0.29 12.88 0.93
CA LEU A 230 1.45 12.03 1.21
C LEU A 230 2.11 12.36 2.57
N GLN A 231 1.96 13.58 3.09
CA GLN A 231 2.46 13.92 4.43
C GLN A 231 1.64 13.25 5.55
N LEU A 232 0.39 12.86 5.29
CA LEU A 232 -0.50 12.21 6.25
C LEU A 232 -0.16 10.73 6.47
N ILE A 233 0.41 10.06 5.46
CA ILE A 233 0.75 8.62 5.48
C ILE A 233 2.16 8.32 5.98
N LYS A 234 2.82 9.31 6.59
CA LYS A 234 4.10 9.12 7.25
C LYS A 234 3.94 8.35 8.57
N LYS A 235 3.34 7.16 8.50
CA LYS A 235 3.10 6.26 9.63
C LYS A 235 3.47 4.83 9.25
N ASN A 236 3.76 4.01 10.27
CA ASN A 236 4.42 2.71 10.11
C ASN A 236 3.52 1.61 9.50
N GLY A 237 2.22 1.92 9.32
CA GLY A 237 1.27 1.08 8.59
C GLY A 237 0.92 -0.24 9.26
N ASP A 238 1.19 -0.40 10.56
CA ASP A 238 0.94 -1.61 11.32
C ASP A 238 -0.15 -1.52 12.38
N ASP A 239 -0.46 -0.31 12.84
CA ASP A 239 -1.65 -0.05 13.63
C ASP A 239 -2.86 0.23 12.74
N GLU A 240 -4.06 0.06 13.32
CA GLU A 240 -5.34 0.19 12.62
C GLU A 240 -5.54 1.60 12.02
N LYS A 241 -5.11 2.64 12.74
CA LYS A 241 -5.26 4.04 12.30
C LYS A 241 -4.36 4.31 11.11
N SER A 242 -3.10 3.90 11.19
CA SER A 242 -2.13 4.05 10.10
C SER A 242 -2.55 3.29 8.86
N ARG A 243 -3.07 2.06 9.01
CA ARG A 243 -3.58 1.28 7.87
C ARG A 243 -4.78 1.93 7.21
N ALA A 244 -5.73 2.44 7.99
CA ALA A 244 -6.88 3.15 7.46
C ALA A 244 -6.44 4.42 6.71
N MET A 245 -5.52 5.20 7.28
CA MET A 245 -4.99 6.41 6.65
C MET A 245 -4.26 6.11 5.34
N ASN A 246 -3.36 5.13 5.36
CA ASN A 246 -2.59 4.72 4.19
C ASN A 246 -3.51 4.22 3.08
N PHE A 247 -4.56 3.48 3.41
CA PHE A 247 -5.58 3.07 2.45
C PHE A 247 -6.33 4.25 1.82
N ILE A 248 -6.78 5.22 2.62
CA ILE A 248 -7.50 6.38 2.08
C ILE A 248 -6.63 7.19 1.13
N VAL A 249 -5.42 7.55 1.54
CA VAL A 249 -4.53 8.37 0.72
C VAL A 249 -4.06 7.62 -0.53
N LEU A 250 -3.72 6.34 -0.43
CA LEU A 250 -3.10 5.60 -1.55
C LEU A 250 -4.11 4.96 -2.51
N ARG A 251 -5.40 4.93 -2.17
CA ARG A 251 -6.41 4.20 -2.97
C ARG A 251 -7.77 4.88 -3.10
N TYR A 252 -8.16 5.78 -2.21
CA TYR A 252 -9.52 6.35 -2.21
C TYR A 252 -9.59 7.67 -2.99
N MET A 253 -9.95 7.58 -4.28
CA MET A 253 -9.99 8.74 -5.18
C MET A 253 -11.01 9.81 -4.79
N ASP A 254 -12.13 9.44 -4.15
CA ASP A 254 -13.14 10.41 -3.72
C ASP A 254 -12.57 11.43 -2.72
N PHE A 255 -11.59 11.04 -1.88
CA PHE A 255 -10.91 11.98 -0.99
C PHE A 255 -10.25 13.12 -1.77
N TYR A 256 -9.61 12.83 -2.90
CA TYR A 256 -8.98 13.84 -3.74
C TYR A 256 -10.00 14.71 -4.45
N LEU A 257 -11.07 14.10 -4.98
CA LEU A 257 -12.14 14.81 -5.67
C LEU A 257 -12.87 15.79 -4.76
N GLU A 258 -13.24 15.35 -3.56
CA GLU A 258 -13.96 16.17 -2.59
C GLU A 258 -13.06 17.26 -1.99
N THR A 259 -11.79 16.94 -1.72
CA THR A 259 -10.79 17.93 -1.30
C THR A 259 -10.59 19.02 -2.36
N TRP A 260 -10.50 18.62 -3.63
CA TRP A 260 -10.36 19.56 -4.74
C TRP A 260 -11.59 20.45 -4.87
N ALA A 261 -12.79 19.89 -4.78
CA ALA A 261 -14.03 20.67 -4.83
C ALA A 261 -14.12 21.69 -3.68
N LEU A 262 -13.68 21.32 -2.47
CA LEU A 262 -13.63 22.21 -1.32
C LEU A 262 -12.59 23.33 -1.48
N GLN A 263 -11.42 23.04 -2.07
CA GLN A 263 -10.32 23.99 -2.22
C GLN A 263 -10.49 24.96 -3.37
N TYR A 264 -10.97 24.50 -4.53
CA TYR A 264 -10.86 25.25 -5.79
C TYR A 264 -12.20 25.55 -6.47
N LYS A 265 -13.26 24.77 -6.23
CA LYS A 265 -14.56 24.99 -6.87
C LYS A 265 -15.40 26.04 -6.14
N ASN A 266 -15.31 26.09 -4.82
CA ASN A 266 -16.13 26.98 -4.00
C ASN A 266 -15.58 28.42 -4.02
N LYS A 267 -16.49 29.41 -3.95
CA LYS A 267 -16.10 30.84 -3.81
C LYS A 267 -15.31 31.10 -2.54
N ASP A 268 -15.63 30.36 -1.48
CA ASP A 268 -14.86 30.30 -0.25
C ASP A 268 -13.98 29.04 -0.29
N ALA A 269 -12.66 29.23 -0.43
CA ALA A 269 -11.72 28.14 -0.57
C ALA A 269 -11.44 27.52 0.81
N PHE A 270 -11.63 26.21 0.94
CA PHE A 270 -11.40 25.48 2.19
C PHE A 270 -10.08 24.74 2.17
N GLN A 271 -9.25 24.88 3.21
CA GLN A 271 -8.01 24.13 3.36
C GLN A 271 -8.17 22.99 4.37
N LEU A 272 -7.57 21.84 4.08
CA LEU A 272 -7.52 20.74 5.03
C LEU A 272 -6.62 21.14 6.20
N GLN A 273 -7.20 21.26 7.39
CA GLN A 273 -6.49 21.73 8.59
C GLN A 273 -6.09 20.56 9.49
N ARG A 274 -6.98 19.58 9.64
CA ARG A 274 -6.79 18.48 10.57
C ARG A 274 -7.42 17.21 10.03
N VAL A 275 -6.75 16.09 10.30
CA VAL A 275 -7.29 14.75 10.12
C VAL A 275 -7.27 14.05 11.47
N SER A 276 -8.33 13.32 11.80
CA SER A 276 -8.44 12.59 13.07
C SER A 276 -8.94 11.18 12.83
N GLU A 277 -8.19 10.19 13.33
CA GLU A 277 -8.53 8.79 13.23
C GLU A 277 -9.13 8.27 14.54
N ASN A 278 -10.42 7.97 14.50
CA ASN A 278 -11.20 7.51 15.63
C ASN A 278 -11.55 6.03 15.41
N PRO A 279 -10.91 5.10 16.13
CA PRO A 279 -11.32 3.71 16.14
C PRO A 279 -12.75 3.62 16.68
N VAL A 280 -13.55 2.78 16.05
CA VAL A 280 -14.90 2.47 16.53
C VAL A 280 -14.79 1.21 17.37
N GLU A 281 -15.21 1.31 18.62
CA GLU A 281 -15.33 0.13 19.48
C GLU A 281 -16.53 -0.70 19.00
N VAL A 282 -16.24 -1.77 18.27
CA VAL A 282 -17.24 -2.72 17.77
C VAL A 282 -17.06 -4.03 18.53
N TYR A 283 -18.17 -4.67 18.93
CA TYR A 283 -18.13 -5.99 19.54
C TYR A 283 -17.55 -7.02 18.54
N GLY A 284 -16.49 -7.72 18.95
CA GLY A 284 -15.86 -8.79 18.16
C GLY A 284 -14.41 -8.48 17.77
N GLN A 285 -13.94 -9.08 16.67
CA GLN A 285 -12.59 -8.86 16.11
C GLN A 285 -12.56 -7.81 15.00
N MET A 286 -13.67 -7.08 14.78
CA MET A 286 -13.74 -6.05 13.76
C MET A 286 -12.91 -4.84 14.17
N LYS A 287 -12.09 -4.37 13.24
CA LYS A 287 -11.22 -3.22 13.39
C LYS A 287 -11.70 -2.14 12.44
N ILE A 288 -12.59 -1.28 12.92
CA ILE A 288 -13.19 -0.21 12.13
C ILE A 288 -12.62 1.13 12.59
N VAL A 289 -12.23 1.97 11.64
CA VAL A 289 -11.71 3.32 11.91
C VAL A 289 -12.51 4.34 11.13
N THR A 290 -13.04 5.33 11.85
CA THR A 290 -13.63 6.53 11.24
C THR A 290 -12.57 7.60 11.14
N ILE A 291 -12.29 8.05 9.91
CA ILE A 291 -11.37 9.14 9.64
C ILE A 291 -12.19 10.40 9.41
N ILE A 292 -11.90 11.45 10.18
CA ILE A 292 -12.57 12.74 10.10
C ILE A 292 -11.61 13.77 9.52
N PHE A 293 -12.00 14.38 8.42
CA PHE A 293 -11.32 15.47 7.74
C PHE A 293 -11.96 16.79 8.16
N THR A 294 -11.18 17.69 8.73
CA THR A 294 -11.61 19.02 9.14
C THR A 294 -11.02 20.04 8.18
N TYR A 295 -11.90 20.75 7.50
CA TYR A 295 -11.54 21.82 6.59
C TYR A 295 -11.92 23.17 7.19
N GLN A 296 -11.01 24.12 7.07
CA GLN A 296 -11.23 25.50 7.50
C GLN A 296 -11.25 26.39 6.26
N SER A 297 -12.22 27.28 6.19
CA SER A 297 -12.27 28.24 5.09
C SER A 297 -11.12 29.25 5.19
N LYS A 298 -10.63 29.73 4.04
CA LYS A 298 -9.60 30.77 3.96
C LYS A 298 -10.18 32.18 4.08
N VAL A 299 -11.47 32.38 3.80
CA VAL A 299 -12.11 33.70 3.78
C VAL A 299 -12.95 33.94 5.03
N SER A 300 -13.75 32.96 5.42
CA SER A 300 -14.56 32.93 6.63
C SER A 300 -13.94 32.09 7.75
N ALA A 301 -14.39 32.29 9.00
CA ALA A 301 -14.04 31.43 10.12
C ALA A 301 -14.82 30.09 10.13
N ALA A 302 -15.52 29.75 9.04
CA ALA A 302 -16.31 28.52 8.95
C ALA A 302 -15.41 27.28 8.92
N THR A 303 -15.85 26.25 9.64
CA THR A 303 -15.25 24.92 9.61
C THR A 303 -16.28 23.91 9.15
N VAL A 304 -15.85 22.97 8.32
CA VAL A 304 -16.69 21.86 7.84
C VAL A 304 -15.95 20.55 8.08
N HIS A 305 -16.70 19.53 8.48
CA HIS A 305 -16.16 18.21 8.75
C HIS A 305 -16.77 17.19 7.80
N TYR A 306 -15.92 16.31 7.29
CA TYR A 306 -16.31 15.15 6.52
C TYR A 306 -15.70 13.90 7.15
N SER A 307 -16.38 12.77 7.01
CA SER A 307 -15.90 11.50 7.53
C SER A 307 -15.98 10.39 6.50
N VAL A 308 -15.04 9.46 6.61
CA VAL A 308 -15.04 8.18 5.89
C VAL A 308 -14.80 7.09 6.93
N THR A 309 -15.55 6.00 6.85
CA THR A 309 -15.37 4.85 7.75
C THR A 309 -14.78 3.68 6.98
N VAL A 310 -13.69 3.11 7.50
CA VAL A 310 -12.91 2.04 6.87
C VAL A 310 -12.86 0.83 7.78
N ASP A 311 -13.07 -0.35 7.22
CA ASP A 311 -12.78 -1.62 7.88
C ASP A 311 -11.34 -2.04 7.53
N VAL A 312 -10.51 -2.28 8.55
CA VAL A 312 -9.13 -2.74 8.46
C VAL A 312 -8.92 -4.09 9.15
N SER A 313 -9.98 -4.87 9.37
CA SER A 313 -9.93 -6.18 10.05
C SER A 313 -9.09 -7.19 9.27
N THR A 314 -9.18 -7.13 7.93
CA THR A 314 -8.50 -8.05 7.00
C THR A 314 -7.31 -7.40 6.32
N GLU A 315 -6.56 -8.20 5.54
CA GLU A 315 -5.40 -7.76 4.77
C GLU A 315 -5.70 -6.59 3.81
N PHE A 316 -6.85 -6.63 3.13
CA PHE A 316 -7.33 -5.57 2.24
C PHE A 316 -8.38 -4.70 2.94
N PRO A 317 -8.10 -3.42 3.23
CA PRO A 317 -9.10 -2.51 3.77
C PRO A 317 -10.19 -2.17 2.76
N PHE A 318 -11.38 -1.83 3.25
CA PHE A 318 -12.49 -1.38 2.40
C PHE A 318 -13.35 -0.32 3.09
N ILE A 319 -14.08 0.45 2.29
CA ILE A 319 -14.97 1.52 2.76
C ILE A 319 -16.26 0.90 3.30
N VAL A 320 -16.60 1.22 4.55
CA VAL A 320 -17.88 0.86 5.19
C VAL A 320 -18.90 1.97 4.99
N VAL A 321 -18.49 3.20 5.30
CA VAL A 321 -19.30 4.41 5.10
C VAL A 321 -18.53 5.33 4.16
N PRO A 322 -19.09 5.65 2.98
CA PRO A 322 -18.42 6.53 2.02
C PRO A 322 -18.33 7.96 2.55
N TRP A 323 -17.61 8.81 1.83
CA TRP A 323 -17.48 10.23 2.13
C TRP A 323 -18.82 10.89 2.46
N ALA A 324 -18.97 11.37 3.70
CA ALA A 324 -20.19 11.98 4.19
C ALA A 324 -19.88 13.18 5.08
N LYS A 325 -20.82 14.13 5.17
CA LYS A 325 -20.71 15.24 6.13
C LYS A 325 -20.74 14.69 7.56
N TYR A 326 -19.79 15.13 8.37
CA TYR A 326 -19.70 14.79 9.77
C TYR A 326 -20.19 15.97 10.61
N TYR A 327 -21.08 15.69 11.54
CA TYR A 327 -21.54 16.66 12.54
C TYR A 327 -20.99 16.18 13.88
N SER A 328 -20.07 16.94 14.48
CA SER A 328 -19.67 16.65 15.86
C SER A 328 -20.90 16.86 16.74
N GLY A 329 -21.36 15.80 17.41
CA GLY A 329 -22.31 15.96 18.52
C GLY A 329 -21.71 16.95 19.53
N TYR A 330 -22.52 17.91 19.96
CA TYR A 330 -22.15 18.94 20.95
C TYR A 330 -21.71 18.33 22.28
#